data_AF-A0A1F4C252-F1
#
_entry.id   AF-A0A1F4C252-F1
#
_cell.length_a   1.000
_cell.length_b   1.000
_cell.length_c   1.000
_cell.angle_alpha   90.00
_cell.angle_beta   90.00
_cell.angle_gamma   90.00
#
_symmetry.space_group_name_H-M   'P 1'
#
loop_
_entity.id
_entity.type
_entity.pdbx_description
1 polymer ?
#
loop_
_entity_poly.entity_id
_entity_poly.type
_entity_poly.pdbx_seq_one_letter_code
_entity_poly.pdbx_strand_id
1 'polypeptide(L)'
;MGASLHHPARPYLLAYAALLVVALAPMWLATIPPLGDYPNHLARMHILVNAQDSELLSRFYQVHWAVIPNLAMDLLVPPLAHVMPLAVAGKVFIAGQRLRRKSRAPARAA
;
A
#
# COMPACT_ATOMS: atom_id res chain seq x y z
N MET A 1 48.27 -5.37 1.80
CA MET A 1 47.51 -5.23 3.06
C MET A 1 46.15 -4.62 2.74
N GLY A 2 45.14 -5.45 2.51
CA GLY A 2 43.78 -5.00 2.21
C GLY A 2 43.02 -4.71 3.49
N ALA A 3 42.75 -3.43 3.76
CA ALA A 3 41.85 -3.05 4.83
C ALA A 3 40.42 -3.41 4.39
N SER A 4 39.92 -4.55 4.87
CA SER A 4 38.51 -4.92 4.79
C SER A 4 37.71 -3.86 5.53
N LEU A 5 37.05 -2.97 4.77
CA LEU A 5 36.04 -2.06 5.29
C LEU A 5 34.81 -2.89 5.70
N HIS A 6 34.85 -3.50 6.88
CA HIS A 6 33.62 -3.91 7.57
C HIS A 6 32.85 -2.64 7.91
N HIS A 7 32.01 -2.19 6.98
CA HIS A 7 31.23 -0.98 7.18
C HIS A 7 30.29 -1.22 8.37
N PRO A 8 30.48 -0.53 9.51
CA PRO A 8 29.76 -0.85 10.76
C PRO A 8 28.25 -0.68 10.62
N ALA A 9 27.78 -0.02 9.56
CA ALA A 9 26.39 0.13 9.18
C ALA A 9 25.72 -1.17 8.71
N ARG A 10 26.48 -2.15 8.16
CA ARG A 10 25.91 -3.40 7.61
C ARG A 10 25.04 -4.18 8.60
N PRO A 11 25.49 -4.49 9.84
CA PRO A 11 24.64 -5.20 10.80
C PRO A 11 23.38 -4.41 11.16
N TYR A 12 23.44 -3.08 11.26
CA TYR A 12 22.27 -2.26 11.57
C TYR A 12 21.26 -2.22 10.40
N LEU A 13 21.74 -2.18 9.16
CA LEU A 13 20.88 -2.26 7.97
C LEU A 13 20.18 -3.61 7.88
N LEU A 14 20.89 -4.70 8.18
CA LEU A 14 20.31 -6.04 8.22
C LEU A 14 19.27 -6.18 9.33
N ALA A 15 19.57 -5.68 10.53
CA ALA A 15 18.62 -5.67 11.64
C ALA A 15 17.37 -4.84 11.30
N TYR A 16 17.56 -3.67 10.69
CA TYR A 16 16.45 -2.82 10.24
C TYR A 16 15.58 -3.53 9.19
N ALA A 17 16.20 -4.15 8.18
CA ALA A 17 15.47 -4.89 7.15
C ALA A 17 14.69 -6.08 7.75
N ALA A 18 15.30 -6.82 8.68
CA ALA A 18 14.64 -7.93 9.37
C ALA A 18 13.42 -7.44 10.18
N LEU A 19 13.57 -6.36 10.94
CA LEU A 19 12.47 -5.74 11.68
C LEU A 19 11.36 -5.22 10.76
N LEU A 20 11.72 -4.65 9.61
CA LEU A 20 10.74 -4.21 8.62
C LEU A 20 9.94 -5.39 8.06
N VAL A 21 10.60 -6.51 7.74
CA VAL A 21 9.93 -7.74 7.28
C VAL A 21 8.97 -8.27 8.35
N VAL A 22 9.41 -8.35 9.61
CA VAL A 22 8.55 -8.77 10.73
C VAL A 22 7.36 -7.84 10.90
N ALA A 23 7.57 -6.52 10.80
CA ALA A 23 6.50 -5.53 10.92
C ALA A 23 5.47 -5.62 9.78
N LEU A 24 5.87 -6.04 8.57
CA LEU A 24 4.98 -6.22 7.42
C LEU A 24 4.34 -7.60 7.36
N ALA A 25 4.91 -8.62 8.02
CA ALA A 25 4.45 -10.01 7.99
C ALA A 25 2.94 -10.19 8.22
N PRO A 26 2.28 -9.60 9.25
CA PRO A 26 0.85 -9.85 9.49
C PRO A 26 -0.05 -9.40 8.32
N MET A 27 0.36 -8.34 7.60
CA MET A 27 -0.39 -7.85 6.43
C MET A 27 -0.28 -8.80 5.22
N TRP A 28 0.88 -9.45 5.05
CA TRP A 28 1.09 -10.37 3.94
C TRP A 28 0.51 -11.75 4.21
N LEU A 29 0.62 -12.24 5.44
CA LEU A 29 0.13 -13.55 5.88
C LEU A 29 -1.40 -13.62 5.97
N ALA A 30 -2.07 -12.51 6.29
CA ALA A 30 -3.52 -12.46 6.29
C ALA A 30 -4.07 -12.46 4.85
N THR A 31 -5.07 -13.30 4.58
CA THR A 31 -5.82 -13.27 3.31
C THR A 31 -6.43 -11.90 3.08
N ILE A 32 -7.09 -11.38 4.11
CA ILE A 32 -7.63 -10.02 4.18
C ILE A 32 -7.00 -9.36 5.40
N PRO A 33 -6.10 -8.37 5.22
CA PRO A 33 -5.58 -7.58 6.32
C PRO A 33 -6.73 -7.01 7.17
N PRO A 34 -6.63 -7.02 8.51
CA PRO A 34 -7.68 -6.54 9.42
C PRO A 34 -7.75 -5.01 9.44
N LEU A 35 -7.94 -4.41 8.27
CA LEU A 35 -8.13 -2.98 8.03
C LEU A 35 -9.60 -2.81 7.65
N GLY A 36 -10.36 -2.13 8.51
CA GLY A 36 -11.83 -2.17 8.46
C GLY A 36 -12.45 -1.79 7.12
N ASP A 37 -11.87 -0.83 6.40
CA ASP A 37 -12.35 -0.35 5.10
C ASP A 37 -11.63 -0.99 3.90
N TYR A 38 -10.59 -1.80 4.12
CA TYR A 38 -9.79 -2.37 3.04
C TYR A 38 -10.58 -3.24 2.05
N PRO A 39 -11.52 -4.12 2.49
CA PRO A 39 -12.36 -4.85 1.56
C PRO A 39 -13.20 -3.93 0.64
N ASN A 40 -13.73 -2.84 1.19
CA ASN A 40 -14.49 -1.85 0.41
C ASN A 40 -13.59 -1.13 -0.60
N HIS A 41 -12.38 -0.77 -0.21
CA HIS A 41 -11.41 -0.18 -1.13
C HIS A 41 -11.01 -1.16 -2.25
N LEU A 42 -10.77 -2.43 -1.93
CA LEU A 42 -10.49 -3.45 -2.94
C LEU A 42 -11.65 -3.63 -3.90
N ALA A 43 -12.90 -3.65 -3.42
CA ALA A 43 -14.08 -3.71 -4.27
C ALA A 43 -14.16 -2.51 -5.21
N ARG A 44 -13.90 -1.30 -4.70
CA ARG A 44 -13.83 -0.07 -5.52
C ARG A 44 -12.75 -0.17 -6.59
N MET A 45 -11.55 -0.65 -6.24
CA MET A 45 -10.47 -0.83 -7.22
C MET A 45 -10.81 -1.91 -8.26
N HIS A 46 -11.51 -2.97 -7.86
CA HIS A 46 -11.99 -3.99 -8.78
C HIS A 46 -12.97 -3.39 -9.80
N ILE A 47 -13.90 -2.55 -9.35
CA ILE A 47 -14.82 -1.84 -10.23
C ILE A 47 -14.04 -0.89 -11.15
N LEU A 48 -13.12 -0.08 -10.64
CA LEU A 48 -12.34 0.85 -11.48
C LEU A 48 -11.53 0.15 -12.57
N VAL A 49 -10.99 -1.04 -12.29
CA VAL A 49 -10.20 -1.82 -13.25
C VAL A 49 -11.08 -2.52 -14.29
N ASN A 50 -12.27 -2.99 -13.92
CA ASN A 50 -13.05 -3.93 -14.75
C ASN A 50 -14.38 -3.36 -15.28
N ALA A 51 -14.84 -2.19 -14.82
CA ALA A 51 -16.17 -1.69 -15.17
C ALA A 51 -16.36 -1.37 -16.66
N GLN A 52 -15.28 -1.04 -17.37
CA GLN A 52 -15.36 -0.78 -18.82
C GLN A 52 -15.54 -2.06 -19.64
N ASP A 53 -15.00 -3.18 -19.16
CA ASP A 53 -15.00 -4.46 -19.87
C ASP A 53 -16.08 -5.43 -19.37
N SER A 54 -16.73 -5.13 -18.24
CA SER A 54 -17.74 -5.97 -17.62
C SER A 54 -19.14 -5.39 -17.79
N GLU A 55 -19.94 -6.03 -18.63
CA GLU A 55 -21.36 -5.67 -18.81
C GLU A 55 -22.17 -5.78 -17.52
N LEU A 56 -21.79 -6.69 -16.61
CA LEU A 56 -22.45 -6.80 -15.32
C LEU A 56 -22.13 -5.58 -14.44
N LEU A 57 -20.85 -5.19 -14.34
CA LEU A 57 -20.45 -4.05 -13.53
C LEU A 57 -21.01 -2.74 -14.08
N SER A 58 -21.02 -2.56 -15.40
CA SER A 58 -21.53 -1.34 -16.05
C SER A 58 -23.04 -1.13 -15.85
N ARG A 59 -23.82 -2.20 -15.60
CA ARG A 59 -25.25 -2.10 -15.26
C ARG A 59 -25.50 -1.51 -13.87
N PHE A 60 -24.58 -1.71 -12.93
CA PHE A 60 -24.75 -1.32 -11.53
C PHE A 60 -23.87 -0.13 -11.11
N TYR A 61 -22.78 0.13 -11.83
CA TYR A 61 -21.79 1.13 -11.47
C TYR A 61 -21.43 2.03 -12.65
N GLN A 62 -21.38 3.34 -12.37
CA GLN A 62 -20.84 4.34 -13.27
C GLN A 62 -19.71 5.09 -12.56
N VAL A 63 -18.55 5.20 -13.22
CA VAL A 63 -17.39 5.89 -12.65
C VAL A 63 -17.50 7.39 -12.93
N HIS A 64 -17.60 8.18 -11.86
CA HIS A 64 -17.61 9.64 -11.91
C HIS A 64 -16.36 10.18 -11.23
N TRP A 65 -15.47 10.82 -11.99
CA TRP A 65 -14.23 11.40 -11.47
C TRP A 65 -14.45 12.82 -10.99
N ALA A 66 -13.98 13.10 -9.78
CA ALA A 66 -13.94 14.43 -9.19
C ALA A 66 -12.67 14.57 -8.35
N VAL A 67 -12.15 15.79 -8.19
CA VAL A 67 -10.99 16.04 -7.33
C VAL A 67 -11.46 16.14 -5.88
N ILE A 68 -11.44 15.02 -5.17
CA ILE A 68 -11.87 14.88 -3.78
C ILE A 68 -10.78 14.23 -2.92
N PRO A 69 -10.83 14.34 -1.59
CA PRO A 69 -9.90 13.64 -0.72
C PRO A 69 -9.94 12.11 -0.91
N ASN A 70 -8.85 11.44 -0.50
CA ASN A 70 -8.69 9.97 -0.49
C ASN A 70 -8.55 9.27 -1.86
N LEU A 71 -8.23 10.00 -2.94
CA LEU A 71 -8.00 9.42 -4.29
C LEU A 71 -6.64 8.72 -4.48
N ALA A 72 -5.79 8.65 -3.45
CA ALA A 72 -4.45 8.09 -3.59
C ALA A 72 -4.47 6.63 -4.08
N MET A 73 -5.44 5.84 -3.61
CA MET A 73 -5.58 4.45 -4.02
C MET A 73 -6.11 4.34 -5.45
N ASP A 74 -7.11 5.16 -5.80
CA ASP A 74 -7.72 5.25 -7.13
C ASP A 74 -6.70 5.57 -8.23
N LEU A 75 -5.67 6.34 -7.91
CA LEU A 75 -4.62 6.72 -8.86
C LEU A 75 -3.50 5.68 -8.96
N LEU A 76 -3.20 4.96 -7.88
CA LEU A 76 -2.02 4.10 -7.81
C LEU A 76 -2.33 2.62 -7.98
N VAL A 77 -3.45 2.13 -7.45
CA VAL A 77 -3.76 0.69 -7.45
C VAL A 77 -4.23 0.18 -8.81
N PRO A 78 -5.11 0.88 -9.57
CA PRO A 78 -5.52 0.38 -10.88
C PRO A 78 -4.34 0.18 -11.85
N PRO A 79 -3.38 1.12 -12.01
CA PRO A 79 -2.19 0.86 -12.82
C PRO A 79 -1.35 -0.31 -12.33
N LEU A 80 -1.17 -0.48 -11.01
CA LEU A 80 -0.46 -1.64 -10.46
C LEU A 80 -1.18 -2.95 -10.77
N ALA A 81 -2.51 -2.96 -10.74
CA ALA A 81 -3.33 -4.15 -11.02
C ALA A 81 -3.20 -4.66 -12.47
N HIS A 82 -2.62 -3.88 -13.39
CA HIS A 82 -2.33 -4.34 -14.75
C HIS A 82 -1.10 -5.28 -14.81
N VAL A 83 -0.21 -5.23 -13.81
CA VAL A 83 1.04 -6.01 -13.79
C VAL A 83 1.11 -7.02 -12.64
N MET A 84 0.16 -6.98 -11.71
CA MET A 84 0.09 -7.92 -10.59
C MET A 84 -1.36 -8.14 -10.14
N PRO A 85 -1.67 -9.21 -9.40
CA PRO A 85 -3.02 -9.43 -8.89
C PRO A 85 -3.50 -8.25 -8.03
N LEU A 86 -4.78 -7.88 -8.15
CA LEU A 86 -5.36 -6.73 -7.43
C LEU A 86 -5.15 -6.79 -5.91
N ALA A 87 -5.28 -7.98 -5.31
CA ALA A 87 -5.04 -8.18 -3.88
C ALA A 87 -3.58 -7.89 -3.48
N VAL A 88 -2.62 -8.17 -4.37
CA VAL A 88 -1.20 -7.85 -4.17
C VAL A 88 -0.98 -6.34 -4.33
N ALA A 89 -1.56 -5.71 -5.36
CA ALA A 89 -1.48 -4.27 -5.56
C ALA A 89 -1.99 -3.48 -4.35
N GLY A 90 -3.12 -3.90 -3.76
CA GLY A 90 -3.65 -3.31 -2.53
C GLY A 90 -2.70 -3.45 -1.33
N LYS A 91 -2.11 -4.64 -1.13
CA LYS A 91 -1.11 -4.89 -0.07
C LYS A 91 0.16 -4.05 -0.26
N VAL A 92 0.65 -3.89 -1.50
CA VAL A 92 1.80 -3.02 -1.83
C VAL A 92 1.51 -1.56 -1.49
N PHE A 93 0.31 -1.06 -1.85
CA PHE A 93 -0.09 0.31 -1.54
C PHE A 93 -0.09 0.58 -0.03
N ILE A 94 -0.68 -0.31 0.78
CA ILE A 94 -0.69 -0.18 2.24
C ILE A 94 0.73 -0.26 2.82
N ALA A 95 1.56 -1.20 2.33
CA ALA A 95 2.95 -1.33 2.74
C ALA A 95 3.68 0.01 2.57
N GLY A 96 3.52 0.66 1.42
CA GLY A 96 4.12 1.96 1.10
C GLY A 96 3.64 3.08 2.03
N GLN A 97 2.37 3.08 2.43
CA GLN A 97 1.85 4.06 3.38
C GLN A 97 2.51 3.97 4.77
N ARG A 98 2.80 2.75 5.23
CA ARG A 98 3.39 2.54 6.57
C ARG A 98 4.78 3.15 6.71
N LEU A 99 5.52 3.30 5.61
CA LEU A 99 6.83 3.96 5.58
C LEU A 99 6.74 5.50 5.64
N ARG A 100 5.55 6.11 5.49
CA ARG A 100 5.38 7.55 5.66
C ARG A 100 5.29 7.90 7.14
N ARG A 101 6.43 8.28 7.73
CA ARG A 101 6.50 8.89 9.06
C ARG A 101 5.63 10.16 9.11
N LYS A 102 4.57 10.17 9.91
CA LYS A 102 3.94 11.42 10.34
C LYS A 102 4.76 11.97 11.51
N SER A 103 5.72 12.84 11.24
CA SER A 103 6.39 13.59 12.31
C SER A 103 5.40 14.61 12.87
N ARG A 104 4.59 14.21 13.86
CA ARG A 104 3.94 15.19 14.72
C ARG A 104 5.01 15.72 15.67
N ALA A 105 5.53 16.91 15.39
CA ALA A 105 6.26 17.66 16.40
C ALA A 105 5.31 17.98 17.56
N PRO A 106 5.76 17.93 18.82
CA PRO A 106 4.96 18.39 19.95
C PRO A 106 4.71 19.89 19.76
N ALA A 107 3.44 20.30 19.75
CA ALA A 107 3.07 21.69 19.86
C ALA A 107 3.63 22.19 21.20
N ARG A 108 4.68 23.01 21.15
CA ARG A 108 5.13 23.74 22.33
C ARG A 108 4.02 24.74 22.66
N ALA A 109 3.36 24.53 23.79
CA ALA A 109 2.49 25.53 24.40
C ALA A 109 3.37 26.75 24.73
N ALA A 110 2.97 27.91 24.20
CA ALA A 110 3.44 29.21 24.64
C ALA A 110 2.52 29.72 25.75
#